data_AF-A0A7Y2V8M7-F1
#
_entry.id   AF-A0A7Y2V8M7-F1
#
_cell.length_a   1.000
_cell.length_b   1.000
_cell.length_c   1.000
_cell.angle_alpha   90.00
_cell.angle_beta   90.00
_cell.angle_gamma   90.00
#
_symmetry.space_group_name_H-M   'P 1'
#
loop_
_entity.id
_entity.type
_entity.pdbx_description
1 polymer ?
#
loop_
_entity_poly.entity_id
_entity_poly.type
_entity_poly.pdbx_seq_one_letter_code
_entity_poly.pdbx_strand_id
1 'polypeptide(L)'
;MTALFARKTLLPTGWADDVRMVIDGGRVVAIETGAMRQSDDDDITCVIPGLCNAHSHAFQRALAGHTEQRSPAGRDNFWSWRERMYELAGRVDAAALTAIARQAYCEMLAAGFTSVAEFHYLHRDPTTGEDSEAMFEAVATAARDSGIRLTYVPVHYERAGFEDPEPTARQASFAMSADEFLAHFERVAARCSDTINVGVGAHSLRAVSKASLERIAGLAGGEIPMHIHIAEQQREVDQCYSSYGRRPVRWLLENFDVASNWSLVHATHMDDDETTALARSGAVAVLCPSTEANLGDGLFPLHDYVSRGGRIAIGSDSHISINPFEELRWLEYGQRLVSHSRNVVSLRNSHVGSELFARALEGGAYASGQAAVGIEEGAPADLVVLSDDDPMLAGHGDESRLDALVFSGYPLPIERVMVGGHWCVVEGSHVRRDHAREEFAATLEALGRAS
;
A
#
# COMPACT_ATOMS: atom_id res chain seq x y z
N MET A 1 3.40 27.42 -11.56
CA MET A 1 4.85 27.39 -11.31
C MET A 1 5.17 27.85 -9.89
N THR A 2 5.85 27.00 -9.12
CA THR A 2 6.35 27.23 -7.76
C THR A 2 7.82 26.80 -7.72
N ALA A 3 8.70 27.56 -7.08
CA ALA A 3 10.08 27.16 -6.87
C ALA A 3 10.32 26.83 -5.39
N LEU A 4 10.95 25.70 -5.14
CA LEU A 4 11.36 25.24 -3.81
C LEU A 4 12.88 25.27 -3.73
N PHE A 5 13.41 25.69 -2.59
CA PHE A 5 14.82 25.54 -2.25
C PHE A 5 14.94 24.63 -1.03
N ALA A 6 15.50 23.44 -1.23
CA ALA A 6 15.73 22.45 -0.20
C ALA A 6 17.20 22.40 0.17
N ARG A 7 17.53 22.55 1.46
CA ARG A 7 18.92 22.40 1.93
C ARG A 7 19.49 21.02 1.62
N LYS A 8 18.65 19.99 1.66
CA LYS A 8 19.04 18.61 1.37
C LYS A 8 17.90 17.87 0.69
N THR A 9 18.18 17.12 -0.37
CA THR A 9 17.17 16.30 -1.08
C THR A 9 17.74 14.92 -1.39
N LEU A 10 16.95 13.88 -1.17
CA LEU A 10 17.25 12.53 -1.65
C LEU A 10 16.80 12.37 -3.10
N LEU A 11 17.76 12.50 -4.04
CA LEU A 11 17.56 12.30 -5.47
C LEU A 11 17.86 10.84 -5.86
N PRO A 12 17.49 10.38 -7.08
CA PRO A 12 17.85 9.04 -7.57
C PRO A 12 19.37 8.76 -7.57
N THR A 13 20.19 9.80 -7.68
CA THR A 13 21.66 9.71 -7.61
C THR A 13 22.22 9.73 -6.18
N GLY A 14 21.36 9.88 -5.16
CA GLY A 14 21.74 10.00 -3.76
C GLY A 14 21.36 11.37 -3.16
N TRP A 15 21.84 11.61 -1.94
CA TRP A 15 21.64 12.89 -1.26
C TRP A 15 22.41 14.02 -1.97
N ALA A 16 21.73 15.15 -2.14
CA ALA A 16 22.29 16.37 -2.70
C ALA A 16 21.99 17.57 -1.79
N ASP A 17 22.93 18.50 -1.70
CA ASP A 17 22.80 19.74 -0.95
C ASP A 17 22.33 20.90 -1.85
N ASP A 18 21.67 21.87 -1.24
CA ASP A 18 21.24 23.13 -1.85
C ASP A 18 20.51 22.92 -3.20
N VAL A 19 19.40 22.20 -3.14
CA VAL A 19 18.64 21.76 -4.31
C VAL A 19 17.49 22.71 -4.57
N ARG A 20 17.50 23.35 -5.74
CA ARG A 20 16.38 24.14 -6.24
C ARG A 20 15.52 23.31 -7.18
N MET A 21 14.24 23.19 -6.87
CA MET A 21 13.25 22.44 -7.66
C MET A 21 12.19 23.40 -8.20
N VAL A 22 11.91 23.35 -9.51
CA VAL A 22 10.79 24.08 -10.12
C VAL A 22 9.64 23.11 -10.32
N ILE A 23 8.47 23.46 -9.80
CA ILE A 23 7.24 22.68 -9.91
C ILE A 23 6.26 23.41 -10.80
N ASP A 24 5.76 22.74 -11.83
CA ASP A 24 4.71 23.27 -12.69
C ASP A 24 3.74 22.16 -13.13
N GLY A 25 2.44 22.48 -13.16
CA GLY A 25 1.41 21.49 -13.47
C GLY A 25 1.44 20.24 -12.56
N GLY A 26 1.90 20.38 -11.31
CA GLY A 26 2.02 19.28 -10.36
C GLY A 26 3.22 18.35 -10.60
N ARG A 27 4.16 18.71 -11.48
CA ARG A 27 5.37 17.94 -11.79
C ARG A 27 6.63 18.73 -11.49
N VAL A 28 7.72 18.03 -11.21
CA VAL A 28 9.06 18.62 -11.13
C VAL A 28 9.56 18.85 -12.55
N VAL A 29 9.77 20.10 -12.95
CA VAL A 29 10.18 20.45 -14.34
C VAL A 29 11.63 20.86 -14.46
N ALA A 30 12.30 21.16 -13.34
CA ALA A 30 13.74 21.42 -13.29
C ALA A 30 14.30 21.11 -11.90
N ILE A 31 15.51 20.54 -11.85
CA ILE A 31 16.28 20.33 -10.62
C ILE A 31 17.69 20.90 -10.80
N GLU A 32 18.10 21.79 -9.89
CA GLU A 32 19.47 22.34 -9.84
C GLU A 32 20.08 22.05 -8.47
N THR A 33 21.19 21.30 -8.42
CA THR A 33 21.94 20.98 -7.19
C THR A 33 23.06 21.98 -6.94
N GLY A 34 23.39 22.29 -5.69
CA GLY A 34 24.39 23.32 -5.38
C GLY A 34 23.95 24.72 -5.81
N ALA A 35 22.64 24.94 -5.89
CA ALA A 35 22.03 26.18 -6.32
C ALA A 35 22.16 27.26 -5.25
N MET A 36 22.07 28.52 -5.64
CA MET A 36 21.84 29.61 -4.69
C MET A 36 20.35 29.87 -4.55
N ARG A 37 19.86 29.93 -3.31
CA ARG A 37 18.47 30.29 -3.01
C ARG A 37 18.12 31.65 -3.61
N GLN A 38 17.01 31.71 -4.35
CA GLN A 38 16.44 32.95 -4.86
C GLN A 38 15.48 33.56 -3.83
N SER A 39 15.17 34.85 -3.98
CA SER A 39 14.37 35.58 -2.97
C SER A 39 12.92 35.12 -2.85
N ASP A 40 12.40 34.47 -3.90
CA ASP A 40 11.03 34.00 -4.07
C ASP A 40 10.88 32.48 -3.95
N ASP A 41 11.98 31.75 -3.72
CA ASP A 41 11.93 30.31 -3.46
C ASP A 41 11.30 30.02 -2.09
N ASP A 42 10.42 29.02 -2.00
CA ASP A 42 9.96 28.46 -0.71
C ASP A 42 11.10 27.68 -0.06
N ASP A 43 11.60 28.18 1.07
CA ASP A 43 12.75 27.63 1.80
C ASP A 43 12.30 26.44 2.66
N ILE A 44 12.82 25.27 2.32
CA ILE A 44 12.54 24.00 2.99
C ILE A 44 13.84 23.29 3.37
N THR A 45 13.72 22.31 4.25
CA THR A 45 14.85 21.68 4.94
C THR A 45 15.31 20.42 4.21
N CYS A 46 14.95 19.24 4.71
CA CYS A 46 15.37 17.95 4.19
C CYS A 46 14.20 17.29 3.46
N VAL A 47 14.38 16.94 2.19
CA VAL A 47 13.32 16.38 1.34
C VAL A 47 13.65 14.93 0.98
N ILE A 48 12.67 14.06 1.14
CA ILE A 48 12.68 12.68 0.63
C ILE A 48 11.47 12.46 -0.30
N PRO A 49 11.53 11.53 -1.26
CA PRO A 49 10.35 11.16 -2.03
C PRO A 49 9.28 10.54 -1.11
N GLY A 50 8.02 10.79 -1.44
CA GLY A 50 6.93 10.08 -0.78
C GLY A 50 6.88 8.61 -1.17
N LEU A 51 6.50 7.74 -0.23
CA LEU A 51 6.33 6.32 -0.49
C LEU A 51 4.92 6.02 -1.00
N CYS A 52 4.78 4.93 -1.76
CA CYS A 52 3.49 4.34 -2.06
C CYS A 52 3.10 3.35 -0.97
N ASN A 53 1.88 3.49 -0.45
CA ASN A 53 1.21 2.43 0.30
C ASN A 53 0.64 1.43 -0.72
N ALA A 54 1.40 0.38 -1.01
CA ALA A 54 1.13 -0.52 -2.13
C ALA A 54 -0.03 -1.52 -1.90
N HIS A 55 -0.64 -1.53 -0.72
CA HIS A 55 -1.81 -2.34 -0.42
C HIS A 55 -2.65 -1.76 0.72
N SER A 56 -3.96 -1.63 0.48
CA SER A 56 -4.91 -0.96 1.38
C SER A 56 -6.31 -1.56 1.24
N HIS A 57 -7.00 -1.72 2.38
CA HIS A 57 -8.43 -1.96 2.46
C HIS A 57 -9.08 -0.90 3.35
N ALA A 58 -9.39 0.28 2.80
CA ALA A 58 -9.72 1.49 3.54
C ALA A 58 -10.77 1.26 4.65
N PHE A 59 -11.85 0.54 4.35
CA PHE A 59 -12.94 0.31 5.32
C PHE A 59 -12.47 -0.42 6.59
N GLN A 60 -11.40 -1.23 6.51
CA GLN A 60 -10.86 -1.97 7.64
C GLN A 60 -10.20 -1.05 8.68
N ARG A 61 -9.91 0.21 8.34
CA ARG A 61 -9.46 1.20 9.33
C ARG A 61 -10.44 1.36 10.49
N ALA A 62 -11.74 1.13 10.26
CA ALA A 62 -12.75 1.12 11.31
C ALA A 62 -12.68 -0.10 12.26
N LEU A 63 -11.93 -1.15 11.92
CA LEU A 63 -11.67 -2.31 12.79
C LEU A 63 -10.39 -2.20 13.58
N ALA A 64 -9.47 -1.32 13.20
CA ALA A 64 -8.13 -1.26 13.79
C ALA A 64 -8.20 -1.14 15.32
N GLY A 65 -7.69 -2.16 16.02
CA GLY A 65 -7.70 -2.27 17.48
C GLY A 65 -8.97 -2.87 18.10
N HIS A 66 -10.07 -3.00 17.36
CA HIS A 66 -11.33 -3.54 17.84
C HIS A 66 -11.39 -5.08 17.86
N THR A 67 -10.39 -5.75 17.28
CA THR A 67 -10.31 -7.21 17.21
C THR A 67 -9.38 -7.83 18.24
N GLU A 68 -8.76 -7.01 19.12
CA GLU A 68 -7.77 -7.44 20.10
C GLU A 68 -8.39 -7.97 21.41
N GLN A 69 -9.52 -8.64 21.29
CA GLN A 69 -10.19 -9.32 22.39
C GLN A 69 -10.25 -10.82 22.12
N ARG A 70 -9.59 -11.59 22.99
CA ARG A 70 -9.58 -13.05 22.89
C ARG A 70 -11.01 -13.62 22.94
N SER A 71 -11.37 -14.46 21.98
CA SER A 71 -12.69 -15.11 21.97
C SER A 71 -12.81 -16.13 23.12
N PRO A 72 -14.04 -16.45 23.56
CA PRO A 72 -14.27 -17.49 24.56
C PRO A 72 -13.72 -18.87 24.17
N ALA A 73 -13.61 -19.15 22.86
CA ALA A 73 -13.07 -20.41 22.36
C ALA A 73 -11.53 -20.49 22.47
N GLY A 74 -10.85 -19.36 22.64
CA GLY A 74 -9.41 -19.29 22.94
C GLY A 74 -8.47 -19.71 21.81
N ARG A 75 -8.96 -19.75 20.56
CA ARG A 75 -8.24 -20.19 19.34
C ARG A 75 -8.35 -19.16 18.21
N ASP A 76 -8.21 -17.89 18.54
CA ASP A 76 -8.30 -16.80 17.56
C ASP A 76 -7.17 -16.88 16.52
N ASN A 77 -7.52 -16.60 15.28
CA ASN A 77 -6.64 -16.60 14.12
C ASN A 77 -7.24 -15.70 13.03
N PHE A 78 -6.56 -15.58 11.88
CA PHE A 78 -7.05 -14.87 10.70
C PHE A 78 -8.53 -15.15 10.38
N TRP A 79 -8.97 -16.41 10.44
CA TRP A 79 -10.31 -16.81 10.02
C TRP A 79 -11.39 -16.31 10.98
N SER A 80 -11.13 -16.27 12.29
CA SER A 80 -12.05 -15.66 13.25
C SER A 80 -12.06 -14.13 13.17
N TRP A 81 -10.91 -13.52 12.91
CA TRP A 81 -10.82 -12.08 12.62
C TRP A 81 -11.65 -11.71 11.39
N ARG A 82 -11.56 -12.52 10.32
CA ARG A 82 -12.28 -12.31 9.07
C ARG A 82 -13.80 -12.29 9.25
N GLU A 83 -14.34 -13.05 10.18
CA GLU A 83 -15.78 -12.98 10.48
C GLU A 83 -16.20 -11.63 11.05
N ARG A 84 -15.34 -10.99 11.88
CA ARG A 84 -15.56 -9.61 12.36
C ARG A 84 -15.43 -8.60 11.22
N MET A 85 -14.51 -8.83 10.30
CA MET A 85 -14.37 -8.02 9.11
C MET A 85 -15.63 -8.11 8.22
N TYR A 86 -16.19 -9.30 8.02
CA TYR A 86 -17.46 -9.48 7.31
C TYR A 86 -18.64 -8.81 8.03
N GLU A 87 -18.68 -8.84 9.36
CA GLU A 87 -19.69 -8.12 10.14
C GLU A 87 -19.61 -6.60 9.90
N LEU A 88 -18.42 -6.02 9.85
CA LEU A 88 -18.25 -4.61 9.47
C LEU A 88 -18.67 -4.38 8.01
N ALA A 89 -18.13 -5.17 7.07
CA ALA A 89 -18.36 -4.99 5.64
C ALA A 89 -19.84 -5.03 5.26
N GLY A 90 -20.67 -5.77 6.00
CA GLY A 90 -22.13 -5.79 5.82
C GLY A 90 -22.87 -4.52 6.29
N ARG A 91 -22.16 -3.50 6.78
CA ARG A 91 -22.72 -2.30 7.42
C ARG A 91 -22.13 -0.99 6.89
N VAL A 92 -21.05 -1.05 6.11
CA VAL A 92 -20.38 0.13 5.55
C VAL A 92 -21.04 0.50 4.23
N ASP A 93 -21.91 1.49 4.26
CA ASP A 93 -22.46 2.14 3.06
C ASP A 93 -21.43 3.09 2.40
N ALA A 94 -21.76 3.66 1.24
CA ALA A 94 -20.87 4.57 0.52
C ALA A 94 -20.47 5.83 1.33
N ALA A 95 -21.36 6.34 2.17
CA ALA A 95 -21.07 7.52 2.99
C ALA A 95 -20.07 7.19 4.10
N ALA A 96 -20.27 6.08 4.81
CA ALA A 96 -19.36 5.56 5.81
C ALA A 96 -17.99 5.23 5.19
N LEU A 97 -17.97 4.58 4.01
CA LEU A 97 -16.74 4.31 3.30
C LEU A 97 -15.96 5.58 2.97
N THR A 98 -16.66 6.63 2.52
CA THR A 98 -16.03 7.93 2.22
C THR A 98 -15.34 8.51 3.45
N ALA A 99 -16.03 8.54 4.59
CA ALA A 99 -15.49 9.09 5.84
C ALA A 99 -14.30 8.27 6.36
N ILE A 100 -14.41 6.94 6.35
CA ILE A 100 -13.35 6.02 6.80
C ILE A 100 -12.11 6.13 5.91
N ALA A 101 -12.30 6.08 4.59
CA ALA A 101 -11.20 6.21 3.63
C ALA A 101 -10.52 7.58 3.72
N ARG A 102 -11.30 8.67 3.87
CA ARG A 102 -10.72 10.02 4.01
C ARG A 102 -9.85 10.11 5.25
N GLN A 103 -10.29 9.53 6.38
CA GLN A 103 -9.49 9.48 7.59
C GLN A 103 -8.19 8.69 7.38
N ALA A 104 -8.27 7.49 6.80
CA ALA A 104 -7.10 6.66 6.53
C ALA A 104 -6.10 7.38 5.59
N TYR A 105 -6.58 8.04 4.55
CA TYR A 105 -5.73 8.75 3.59
C TYR A 105 -5.09 10.03 4.17
N CYS A 106 -5.82 10.76 5.03
CA CYS A 106 -5.21 11.86 5.81
C CYS A 106 -4.08 11.36 6.73
N GLU A 107 -4.27 10.20 7.37
CA GLU A 107 -3.25 9.56 8.22
C GLU A 107 -2.04 9.08 7.41
N MET A 108 -2.27 8.47 6.24
CA MET A 108 -1.22 8.06 5.30
C MET A 108 -0.34 9.25 4.89
N LEU A 109 -0.95 10.35 4.48
CA LEU A 109 -0.23 11.58 4.12
C LEU A 109 0.57 12.13 5.30
N ALA A 110 -0.02 12.20 6.49
CA ALA A 110 0.69 12.65 7.69
C ALA A 110 1.86 11.74 8.09
N ALA A 111 1.84 10.47 7.69
CA ALA A 111 2.90 9.49 7.95
C ALA A 111 3.98 9.41 6.83
N GLY A 112 3.79 10.11 5.70
CA GLY A 112 4.74 10.15 4.59
C GLY A 112 4.44 9.23 3.41
N PHE A 113 3.26 8.59 3.39
CA PHE A 113 2.74 7.97 2.16
C PHE A 113 2.08 9.06 1.30
N THR A 114 2.51 9.21 0.05
CA THR A 114 1.93 10.18 -0.91
C THR A 114 0.96 9.56 -1.90
N SER A 115 0.96 8.23 -1.97
CA SER A 115 0.07 7.47 -2.84
C SER A 115 -0.39 6.18 -2.18
N VAL A 116 -1.52 5.64 -2.64
CA VAL A 116 -2.09 4.38 -2.15
C VAL A 116 -2.61 3.54 -3.31
N ALA A 117 -2.33 2.24 -3.29
CA ALA A 117 -3.02 1.24 -4.10
C ALA A 117 -4.17 0.65 -3.27
N GLU A 118 -5.39 1.11 -3.54
CA GLU A 118 -6.59 0.68 -2.83
C GLU A 118 -7.10 -0.62 -3.45
N PHE A 119 -6.86 -1.74 -2.76
CA PHE A 119 -7.31 -3.06 -3.16
C PHE A 119 -8.78 -3.23 -2.76
N HIS A 120 -9.65 -2.82 -3.66
CA HIS A 120 -11.06 -2.57 -3.35
C HIS A 120 -11.96 -3.72 -3.81
N TYR A 121 -12.57 -4.40 -2.84
CA TYR A 121 -13.51 -5.51 -3.08
C TYR A 121 -14.92 -5.25 -2.54
N LEU A 122 -15.24 -4.06 -2.00
CA LEU A 122 -16.58 -3.74 -1.51
C LEU A 122 -17.38 -3.02 -2.61
N HIS A 123 -17.81 -3.75 -3.64
CA HIS A 123 -18.36 -3.15 -4.86
C HIS A 123 -19.82 -2.71 -4.76
N ARG A 124 -20.62 -3.42 -3.96
CA ARG A 124 -22.05 -3.11 -3.79
C ARG A 124 -22.28 -2.55 -2.40
N ASP A 125 -23.09 -1.51 -2.30
CA ASP A 125 -23.49 -0.97 -1.01
C ASP A 125 -24.32 -2.04 -0.26
N PRO A 126 -23.88 -2.51 0.91
CA PRO A 126 -24.55 -3.61 1.62
C PRO A 126 -25.92 -3.20 2.18
N THR A 127 -26.22 -1.90 2.27
CA THR A 127 -27.47 -1.38 2.86
C THR A 127 -28.59 -1.21 1.83
N THR A 128 -28.23 -0.98 0.56
CA THR A 128 -29.18 -0.85 -0.54
C THR A 128 -29.17 -2.07 -1.47
N GLY A 129 -28.05 -2.80 -1.53
CA GLY A 129 -27.82 -3.90 -2.46
C GLY A 129 -27.68 -3.46 -3.92
N GLU A 130 -27.66 -2.16 -4.18
CA GLU A 130 -27.59 -1.61 -5.54
C GLU A 130 -26.18 -1.76 -6.10
N ASP A 131 -26.12 -2.32 -7.32
CA ASP A 131 -24.92 -2.30 -8.14
C ASP A 131 -24.79 -0.89 -8.73
N SER A 132 -23.99 -0.07 -8.07
CA SER A 132 -23.72 1.31 -8.46
C SER A 132 -22.23 1.58 -8.29
N GLU A 133 -21.68 2.50 -9.08
CA GLU A 133 -20.31 2.97 -8.87
C GLU A 133 -20.16 3.78 -7.56
N ALA A 134 -21.16 3.81 -6.67
CA ALA A 134 -21.13 4.57 -5.42
C ALA A 134 -19.94 4.20 -4.52
N MET A 135 -19.57 2.92 -4.45
CA MET A 135 -18.43 2.49 -3.64
C MET A 135 -17.09 2.93 -4.24
N PHE A 136 -16.97 2.92 -5.57
CA PHE A 136 -15.84 3.55 -6.27
C PHE A 136 -15.80 5.07 -6.03
N GLU A 137 -16.94 5.75 -6.14
CA GLU A 137 -17.05 7.19 -5.92
C GLU A 137 -16.69 7.60 -4.50
N ALA A 138 -17.03 6.77 -3.51
CA ALA A 138 -16.67 6.99 -2.12
C ALA A 138 -15.14 7.04 -1.95
N VAL A 139 -14.44 6.02 -2.48
CA VAL A 139 -12.97 5.95 -2.45
C VAL A 139 -12.35 7.10 -3.24
N ALA A 140 -12.82 7.34 -4.46
CA ALA A 140 -12.29 8.39 -5.33
C ALA A 140 -12.51 9.79 -4.72
N THR A 141 -13.64 10.01 -4.03
CA THR A 141 -13.94 11.27 -3.33
C THR A 141 -13.06 11.43 -2.10
N ALA A 142 -12.89 10.39 -1.30
CA ALA A 142 -11.95 10.40 -0.18
C ALA A 142 -10.51 10.72 -0.61
N ALA A 143 -10.06 10.14 -1.74
CA ALA A 143 -8.75 10.42 -2.31
C ALA A 143 -8.62 11.87 -2.77
N ARG A 144 -9.60 12.39 -3.53
CA ARG A 144 -9.62 13.80 -3.96
C ARG A 144 -9.65 14.78 -2.78
N ASP A 145 -10.42 14.47 -1.74
CA ASP A 145 -10.58 15.33 -0.57
C ASP A 145 -9.32 15.38 0.30
N SER A 146 -8.64 14.24 0.47
CA SER A 146 -7.36 14.18 1.19
C SER A 146 -6.20 14.70 0.33
N GLY A 147 -6.30 14.57 -1.00
CA GLY A 147 -5.22 14.90 -1.92
C GLY A 147 -4.19 13.79 -2.10
N ILE A 148 -4.43 12.58 -1.56
CA ILE A 148 -3.56 11.43 -1.83
C ILE A 148 -3.72 10.98 -3.28
N ARG A 149 -2.62 10.53 -3.90
CA ARG A 149 -2.68 9.86 -5.20
C ARG A 149 -3.28 8.46 -5.02
N LEU A 150 -4.31 8.15 -5.80
CA LEU A 150 -5.00 6.86 -5.74
C LEU A 150 -4.63 6.01 -6.95
N THR A 151 -4.23 4.76 -6.72
CA THR A 151 -4.38 3.68 -7.70
C THR A 151 -5.55 2.83 -7.24
N TYR A 152 -6.69 2.98 -7.90
CA TYR A 152 -7.87 2.17 -7.58
C TYR A 152 -7.68 0.79 -8.20
N VAL A 153 -7.63 -0.24 -7.38
CA VAL A 153 -7.48 -1.64 -7.81
C VAL A 153 -8.81 -2.33 -7.53
N PRO A 154 -9.79 -2.31 -8.47
CA PRO A 154 -11.00 -3.11 -8.32
C PRO A 154 -10.62 -4.58 -8.32
N VAL A 155 -11.22 -5.33 -7.41
CA VAL A 155 -10.84 -6.71 -7.14
C VAL A 155 -11.94 -7.66 -7.58
N HIS A 156 -11.62 -8.61 -8.45
CA HIS A 156 -12.57 -9.66 -8.79
C HIS A 156 -12.73 -10.66 -7.64
N TYR A 157 -13.99 -10.97 -7.33
CA TYR A 157 -14.39 -11.94 -6.31
C TYR A 157 -15.62 -12.68 -6.84
N GLU A 158 -15.58 -14.01 -6.92
CA GLU A 158 -16.70 -14.80 -7.45
C GLU A 158 -17.01 -16.07 -6.64
N ARG A 159 -16.13 -16.50 -5.73
CA ARG A 159 -16.23 -17.79 -5.01
C ARG A 159 -15.93 -17.63 -3.53
N ALA A 160 -16.53 -18.48 -2.69
CA ALA A 160 -16.21 -18.51 -1.26
C ALA A 160 -14.89 -19.25 -0.95
N GLY A 161 -14.45 -20.15 -1.83
CA GLY A 161 -13.23 -20.94 -1.66
C GLY A 161 -12.95 -21.88 -2.84
N PHE A 162 -11.83 -22.59 -2.76
CA PHE A 162 -11.43 -23.54 -3.82
C PHE A 162 -12.48 -24.62 -4.11
N GLU A 163 -13.15 -25.10 -3.06
CA GLU A 163 -14.20 -26.15 -3.14
C GLU A 163 -15.62 -25.57 -3.08
N ASP A 164 -15.75 -24.26 -2.89
CA ASP A 164 -17.02 -23.56 -2.68
C ASP A 164 -17.22 -22.56 -3.84
N PRO A 165 -17.82 -23.00 -4.97
CA PRO A 165 -17.90 -22.20 -6.18
C PRO A 165 -18.86 -21.01 -6.07
N GLU A 166 -19.73 -20.99 -5.07
CA GLU A 166 -20.70 -19.92 -4.86
C GLU A 166 -20.29 -19.03 -3.68
N PRO A 167 -20.45 -17.69 -3.79
CA PRO A 167 -20.21 -16.79 -2.67
C PRO A 167 -21.27 -16.97 -1.59
N THR A 168 -20.88 -16.77 -0.33
CA THR A 168 -21.80 -16.75 0.81
C THR A 168 -22.58 -15.43 0.87
N ALA A 169 -23.66 -15.38 1.65
CA ALA A 169 -24.40 -14.14 1.89
C ALA A 169 -23.52 -12.99 2.45
N ARG A 170 -22.48 -13.32 3.23
CA ARG A 170 -21.52 -12.34 3.77
C ARG A 170 -20.55 -11.79 2.72
N GLN A 171 -20.48 -12.42 1.55
CA GLN A 171 -19.62 -12.03 0.42
C GLN A 171 -20.41 -11.39 -0.72
N ALA A 172 -21.74 -11.23 -0.57
CA ALA A 172 -22.60 -10.72 -1.62
C ALA A 172 -22.25 -9.30 -2.07
N SER A 173 -21.73 -8.46 -1.17
CA SER A 173 -21.27 -7.10 -1.51
C SER A 173 -19.95 -7.08 -2.27
N PHE A 174 -19.22 -8.20 -2.31
CA PHE A 174 -17.95 -8.35 -3.02
C PHE A 174 -18.14 -9.06 -4.36
N ALA A 175 -19.11 -9.96 -4.42
CA ALA A 175 -19.25 -10.87 -5.54
C ALA A 175 -19.70 -10.16 -6.82
N MET A 176 -18.97 -10.43 -7.90
CA MET A 176 -19.32 -10.07 -9.28
C MET A 176 -19.05 -11.28 -10.18
N SER A 177 -19.88 -11.45 -11.21
CA SER A 177 -19.48 -12.29 -12.34
C SER A 177 -18.30 -11.65 -13.08
N ALA A 178 -17.52 -12.45 -13.80
CA ALA A 178 -16.40 -11.92 -14.58
C ALA A 178 -16.84 -10.88 -15.63
N ASP A 179 -18.04 -11.02 -16.21
CA ASP A 179 -18.57 -10.06 -17.18
C ASP A 179 -18.93 -8.72 -16.52
N GLU A 180 -19.60 -8.76 -15.36
CA GLU A 180 -19.89 -7.55 -14.57
C GLU A 180 -18.60 -6.84 -14.13
N PHE A 181 -17.60 -7.61 -13.66
CA PHE A 181 -16.32 -7.08 -13.24
C PHE A 181 -15.56 -6.39 -14.38
N LEU A 182 -15.48 -7.01 -15.56
CA LEU A 182 -14.82 -6.39 -16.72
C LEU A 182 -15.54 -5.11 -17.16
N ALA A 183 -16.88 -5.12 -17.16
CA ALA A 183 -17.65 -3.92 -17.46
C ALA A 183 -17.43 -2.81 -16.41
N HIS A 184 -17.32 -3.16 -15.12
CA HIS A 184 -16.97 -2.22 -14.05
C HIS A 184 -15.57 -1.63 -14.27
N PHE A 185 -14.59 -2.49 -14.54
CA PHE A 185 -13.22 -2.10 -14.83
C PHE A 185 -13.16 -1.07 -15.98
N GLU A 186 -13.82 -1.33 -17.11
CA GLU A 186 -13.86 -0.39 -18.23
C GLU A 186 -14.43 0.98 -17.84
N ARG A 187 -15.49 1.00 -17.03
CA ARG A 187 -16.12 2.26 -16.56
C ARG A 187 -15.22 3.04 -15.62
N VAL A 188 -14.51 2.40 -14.70
CA VAL A 188 -13.59 3.09 -13.77
C VAL A 188 -12.28 3.50 -14.47
N ALA A 189 -11.76 2.69 -15.39
CA ALA A 189 -10.56 3.00 -16.16
C ALA A 189 -10.75 4.27 -17.01
N ALA A 190 -11.95 4.47 -17.57
CA ALA A 190 -12.31 5.69 -18.31
C ALA A 190 -12.30 6.97 -17.45
N ARG A 191 -12.14 6.87 -16.12
CA ARG A 191 -12.16 7.97 -15.16
C ARG A 191 -10.80 8.27 -14.56
N CYS A 192 -9.74 7.64 -15.06
CA CYS A 192 -8.37 7.94 -14.66
C CYS A 192 -8.01 9.42 -14.93
N SER A 193 -7.14 9.96 -14.10
CA SER A 193 -6.66 11.34 -14.13
C SER A 193 -5.22 11.39 -13.63
N ASP A 194 -4.62 12.59 -13.59
CA ASP A 194 -3.27 12.78 -13.04
C ASP A 194 -3.12 12.38 -11.57
N THR A 195 -4.21 12.18 -10.81
CA THR A 195 -4.17 11.78 -9.39
C THR A 195 -4.92 10.49 -9.09
N ILE A 196 -5.63 9.93 -10.07
CA ILE A 196 -6.36 8.67 -9.97
C ILE A 196 -5.94 7.76 -11.13
N ASN A 197 -5.21 6.70 -10.79
CA ASN A 197 -4.83 5.61 -11.68
C ASN A 197 -5.73 4.39 -11.41
N VAL A 198 -5.66 3.40 -12.29
CA VAL A 198 -6.35 2.11 -12.14
C VAL A 198 -5.35 0.96 -12.24
N GLY A 199 -5.45 0.01 -11.30
CA GLY A 199 -4.86 -1.32 -11.43
C GLY A 199 -5.97 -2.34 -11.62
N VAL A 200 -5.64 -3.63 -11.56
CA VAL A 200 -6.63 -4.70 -11.60
C VAL A 200 -6.28 -5.75 -10.55
N GLY A 201 -7.27 -6.21 -9.80
CA GLY A 201 -7.10 -7.17 -8.72
C GLY A 201 -7.86 -8.47 -8.98
N ALA A 202 -7.28 -9.59 -8.57
CA ALA A 202 -8.04 -10.80 -8.22
C ALA A 202 -7.90 -11.02 -6.73
N HIS A 203 -8.99 -11.25 -5.98
CA HIS A 203 -8.88 -11.31 -4.52
C HIS A 203 -7.86 -12.36 -4.09
N SER A 204 -8.06 -13.61 -4.47
CA SER A 204 -7.08 -14.69 -4.27
C SER A 204 -7.42 -15.90 -5.14
N LEU A 205 -6.53 -16.90 -5.18
CA LEU A 205 -6.80 -18.18 -5.84
C LEU A 205 -7.99 -18.94 -5.24
N ARG A 206 -8.41 -18.59 -4.01
CA ARG A 206 -9.63 -19.10 -3.37
C ARG A 206 -10.89 -18.52 -3.96
N ALA A 207 -10.85 -17.22 -4.29
CA ALA A 207 -12.03 -16.44 -4.63
C ALA A 207 -12.28 -16.31 -6.13
N VAL A 208 -11.34 -16.76 -6.97
CA VAL A 208 -11.38 -16.59 -8.43
C VAL A 208 -11.01 -17.88 -9.15
N SER A 209 -11.77 -18.25 -10.19
CA SER A 209 -11.45 -19.37 -11.07
C SER A 209 -10.23 -19.11 -11.93
N LYS A 210 -9.57 -20.18 -12.40
CA LYS A 210 -8.54 -20.05 -13.43
C LYS A 210 -9.04 -19.31 -14.68
N ALA A 211 -10.24 -19.63 -15.17
CA ALA A 211 -10.80 -19.03 -16.37
C ALA A 211 -11.07 -17.52 -16.20
N SER A 212 -11.59 -17.12 -15.03
CA SER A 212 -11.80 -15.71 -14.70
C SER A 212 -10.47 -14.99 -14.53
N LEU A 213 -9.49 -15.61 -13.86
CA LEU A 213 -8.15 -15.05 -13.68
C LEU A 213 -7.43 -14.83 -15.01
N GLU A 214 -7.57 -15.74 -15.99
CA GLU A 214 -7.06 -15.55 -17.37
C GLU A 214 -7.64 -14.29 -18.03
N ARG A 215 -8.94 -14.04 -17.87
CA ARG A 215 -9.60 -12.86 -18.42
C ARG A 215 -9.14 -11.57 -17.74
N ILE A 216 -9.00 -11.60 -16.42
CA ILE A 216 -8.62 -10.44 -15.59
C ILE A 216 -7.15 -10.09 -15.79
N ALA A 217 -6.27 -11.10 -15.80
CA ALA A 217 -4.85 -10.91 -16.08
C ALA A 217 -4.61 -10.31 -17.47
N GLY A 218 -5.51 -10.56 -18.43
CA GLY A 218 -5.48 -9.94 -19.75
C GLY A 218 -5.70 -8.43 -19.77
N LEU A 219 -6.19 -7.83 -18.68
CA LEU A 219 -6.29 -6.37 -18.51
C LEU A 219 -4.97 -5.73 -18.07
N ALA A 220 -4.08 -6.52 -17.45
CA ALA A 220 -2.84 -6.02 -16.89
C ALA A 220 -1.77 -5.84 -17.97
N GLY A 221 -0.91 -4.83 -17.79
CA GLY A 221 0.16 -4.50 -18.72
C GLY A 221 0.42 -3.00 -18.79
N GLY A 222 1.61 -2.60 -19.25
CA GLY A 222 2.01 -1.20 -19.23
C GLY A 222 1.92 -0.61 -17.82
N GLU A 223 1.10 0.43 -17.67
CA GLU A 223 0.87 1.14 -16.40
C GLU A 223 -0.30 0.57 -15.57
N ILE A 224 -0.94 -0.53 -15.99
CA ILE A 224 -2.02 -1.19 -15.24
C ILE A 224 -1.44 -2.37 -14.45
N PRO A 225 -1.16 -2.21 -13.15
CA PRO A 225 -0.62 -3.28 -12.32
C PRO A 225 -1.69 -4.33 -11.99
N MET A 226 -1.27 -5.60 -11.93
CA MET A 226 -2.07 -6.74 -11.47
C MET A 226 -1.78 -7.01 -9.99
N HIS A 227 -2.80 -7.14 -9.16
CA HIS A 227 -2.64 -7.49 -7.73
C HIS A 227 -3.38 -8.78 -7.38
N ILE A 228 -2.81 -9.56 -6.46
CA ILE A 228 -3.47 -10.77 -5.92
C ILE A 228 -2.97 -11.08 -4.51
N HIS A 229 -3.88 -11.39 -3.57
CA HIS A 229 -3.50 -12.01 -2.30
C HIS A 229 -3.10 -13.46 -2.55
N ILE A 230 -1.94 -13.85 -2.04
CA ILE A 230 -1.42 -15.19 -2.30
C ILE A 230 -0.50 -15.69 -1.19
N ALA A 231 -0.71 -16.94 -0.77
CA ALA A 231 0.13 -17.62 0.22
C ALA A 231 0.30 -16.87 1.56
N GLU A 232 -0.70 -16.08 1.96
CA GLU A 232 -0.75 -15.37 3.25
C GLU A 232 -0.85 -16.35 4.42
N GLN A 233 -1.72 -17.35 4.30
CA GLN A 233 -2.07 -18.28 5.37
C GLN A 233 -1.73 -19.73 5.00
N GLN A 234 -1.15 -20.50 5.92
CA GLN A 234 -0.81 -21.92 5.70
C GLN A 234 -2.04 -22.75 5.28
N ARG A 235 -3.23 -22.42 5.79
CA ARG A 235 -4.47 -23.07 5.36
C ARG A 235 -4.77 -22.86 3.87
N GLU A 236 -4.45 -21.70 3.30
CA GLU A 236 -4.57 -21.48 1.85
C GLU A 236 -3.62 -22.39 1.08
N VAL A 237 -2.37 -22.55 1.55
CA VAL A 237 -1.38 -23.43 0.94
C VAL A 237 -1.90 -24.87 0.88
N ASP A 238 -2.42 -25.38 1.99
CA ASP A 238 -2.93 -26.76 2.08
C ASP A 238 -4.14 -26.99 1.17
N GLN A 239 -5.06 -26.01 1.11
CA GLN A 239 -6.24 -26.07 0.25
C GLN A 239 -5.86 -25.97 -1.24
N CYS A 240 -4.96 -25.06 -1.61
CA CYS A 240 -4.46 -24.93 -2.98
C CYS A 240 -3.79 -26.22 -3.45
N TYR A 241 -2.97 -26.84 -2.59
CA TYR A 241 -2.33 -28.12 -2.91
C TYR A 241 -3.35 -29.25 -3.07
N SER A 242 -4.39 -29.28 -2.24
CA SER A 242 -5.47 -30.28 -2.35
C SER A 242 -6.27 -30.13 -3.65
N SER A 243 -6.56 -28.89 -4.07
CA SER A 243 -7.38 -28.61 -5.26
C SER A 243 -6.58 -28.64 -6.57
N TYR A 244 -5.33 -28.21 -6.57
CA TYR A 244 -4.52 -28.05 -7.78
C TYR A 244 -3.22 -28.88 -7.81
N GLY A 245 -2.89 -29.62 -6.75
CA GLY A 245 -1.64 -30.39 -6.65
C GLY A 245 -0.37 -29.55 -6.62
N ARG A 246 -0.50 -28.24 -6.34
CA ARG A 246 0.56 -27.24 -6.32
C ARG A 246 0.32 -26.24 -5.20
N ARG A 247 1.42 -25.68 -4.69
CA ARG A 247 1.38 -24.54 -3.76
C ARG A 247 0.93 -23.27 -4.49
N PRO A 248 0.38 -22.24 -3.80
CA PRO A 248 -0.25 -21.09 -4.45
C PRO A 248 0.67 -20.35 -5.42
N VAL A 249 1.87 -19.94 -4.98
CA VAL A 249 2.81 -19.17 -5.80
C VAL A 249 3.32 -20.03 -6.96
N ARG A 250 3.67 -21.29 -6.71
CA ARG A 250 4.08 -22.22 -7.77
C ARG A 250 2.99 -22.39 -8.83
N TRP A 251 1.74 -22.56 -8.42
CA TRP A 251 0.63 -22.71 -9.34
C TRP A 251 0.45 -21.46 -10.20
N LEU A 252 0.50 -20.27 -9.60
CA LEU A 252 0.36 -19.02 -10.35
C LEU A 252 1.47 -18.89 -11.42
N LEU A 253 2.73 -19.11 -11.04
CA LEU A 253 3.88 -19.01 -11.95
C LEU A 253 3.89 -20.08 -13.06
N GLU A 254 3.29 -21.25 -12.84
CA GLU A 254 3.17 -22.29 -13.86
C GLU A 254 2.04 -22.04 -14.87
N ASN A 255 1.07 -21.17 -14.54
CA ASN A 255 -0.15 -20.97 -15.33
C ASN A 255 -0.26 -19.58 -15.96
N PHE A 256 0.53 -18.61 -15.51
CA PHE A 256 0.47 -17.22 -15.94
C PHE A 256 1.86 -16.64 -16.18
N ASP A 257 1.96 -15.71 -17.14
CA ASP A 257 3.17 -14.93 -17.39
C ASP A 257 3.31 -13.81 -16.34
N VAL A 258 3.58 -14.21 -15.11
CA VAL A 258 3.84 -13.30 -14.00
C VAL A 258 5.14 -12.55 -14.26
N ALA A 259 5.08 -11.22 -14.22
CA ALA A 259 6.20 -10.34 -14.55
C ALA A 259 6.19 -9.08 -13.65
N SER A 260 6.94 -8.05 -14.03
CA SER A 260 7.12 -6.83 -13.23
C SER A 260 5.86 -6.00 -12.98
N ASN A 261 4.79 -6.22 -13.73
CA ASN A 261 3.50 -5.59 -13.53
C ASN A 261 2.61 -6.36 -12.52
N TRP A 262 3.10 -7.45 -11.92
CA TRP A 262 2.37 -8.21 -10.89
C TRP A 262 2.85 -7.86 -9.49
N SER A 263 1.88 -7.66 -8.61
CA SER A 263 1.99 -7.46 -7.18
C SER A 263 1.38 -8.66 -6.47
N LEU A 264 2.23 -9.49 -5.87
CA LEU A 264 1.81 -10.61 -5.04
C LEU A 264 1.78 -10.12 -3.60
N VAL A 265 0.59 -9.94 -3.06
CA VAL A 265 0.40 -9.44 -1.70
C VAL A 265 0.63 -10.58 -0.71
N HIS A 266 1.38 -10.28 0.34
CA HIS A 266 1.91 -11.17 1.37
C HIS A 266 3.01 -12.11 0.86
N ALA A 267 2.65 -13.12 0.06
CA ALA A 267 3.56 -14.19 -0.36
C ALA A 267 4.35 -14.81 0.82
N THR A 268 3.73 -14.87 2.01
CA THR A 268 4.36 -15.23 3.28
C THR A 268 4.88 -16.66 3.27
N HIS A 269 4.06 -17.60 2.81
CA HIS A 269 4.38 -19.03 2.82
C HIS A 269 4.89 -19.49 1.46
N MET A 270 6.13 -19.15 1.15
CA MET A 270 6.86 -19.70 0.01
C MET A 270 7.88 -20.75 0.45
N ASP A 271 8.07 -21.79 -0.36
CA ASP A 271 9.26 -22.63 -0.27
C ASP A 271 10.45 -22.01 -1.04
N ASP A 272 11.59 -22.70 -1.04
CA ASP A 272 12.82 -22.17 -1.66
C ASP A 272 12.70 -22.01 -3.18
N ASP A 273 11.99 -22.93 -3.83
CA ASP A 273 11.79 -22.93 -5.27
C ASP A 273 10.82 -21.82 -5.68
N GLU A 274 9.72 -21.63 -4.94
CA GLU A 274 8.79 -20.52 -5.09
C GLU A 274 9.49 -19.17 -4.89
N THR A 275 10.31 -19.06 -3.83
CA THR A 275 11.09 -17.84 -3.54
C THR A 275 12.03 -17.50 -4.70
N THR A 276 12.74 -18.50 -5.26
CA THR A 276 13.62 -18.31 -6.41
C THR A 276 12.83 -17.94 -7.67
N ALA A 277 11.73 -18.64 -7.94
CA ALA A 277 10.95 -18.44 -9.15
C ALA A 277 10.27 -17.07 -9.17
N LEU A 278 9.71 -16.63 -8.03
CA LEU A 278 9.11 -15.32 -7.90
C LEU A 278 10.16 -14.20 -8.03
N ALA A 279 11.31 -14.33 -7.37
CA ALA A 279 12.37 -13.33 -7.50
C ALA A 279 12.82 -13.14 -8.96
N ARG A 280 12.88 -14.23 -9.73
CA ARG A 280 13.27 -14.21 -11.15
C ARG A 280 12.18 -13.70 -12.09
N SER A 281 10.91 -13.73 -11.70
CA SER A 281 9.82 -13.21 -12.53
C SER A 281 9.84 -11.68 -12.61
N GLY A 282 10.46 -11.02 -11.62
CA GLY A 282 10.50 -9.57 -11.51
C GLY A 282 9.24 -8.96 -10.91
N ALA A 283 8.26 -9.78 -10.52
CA ALA A 283 7.08 -9.35 -9.77
C ALA A 283 7.47 -8.73 -8.42
N VAL A 284 6.57 -7.92 -7.88
CA VAL A 284 6.71 -7.25 -6.60
C VAL A 284 6.01 -8.09 -5.53
N ALA A 285 6.73 -8.45 -4.47
CA ALA A 285 6.10 -8.94 -3.25
C ALA A 285 5.66 -7.73 -2.42
N VAL A 286 4.36 -7.54 -2.26
CA VAL A 286 3.81 -6.44 -1.44
C VAL A 286 3.62 -6.95 -0.03
N LEU A 287 4.45 -6.47 0.89
CA LEU A 287 4.53 -6.98 2.25
C LEU A 287 3.80 -6.03 3.20
N CYS A 288 3.07 -6.59 4.15
CA CYS A 288 2.28 -5.84 5.13
C CYS A 288 2.66 -6.22 6.57
N PRO A 289 3.92 -6.01 7.00
CA PRO A 289 4.45 -6.56 8.25
C PRO A 289 3.60 -6.31 9.51
N SER A 290 3.01 -5.14 9.66
CA SER A 290 2.17 -4.83 10.83
C SER A 290 0.87 -5.64 10.83
N THR A 291 0.20 -5.77 9.69
CA THR A 291 -1.00 -6.60 9.53
C THR A 291 -0.66 -8.08 9.58
N GLU A 292 0.40 -8.53 8.90
CA GLU A 292 0.86 -9.93 8.91
C GLU A 292 1.19 -10.39 10.33
N ALA A 293 1.80 -9.52 11.13
CA ALA A 293 2.04 -9.77 12.55
C ALA A 293 0.75 -9.78 13.38
N ASN A 294 -0.18 -8.84 13.14
CA ASN A 294 -1.47 -8.76 13.85
C ASN A 294 -2.35 -9.99 13.58
N LEU A 295 -2.39 -10.47 12.33
CA LEU A 295 -3.20 -11.63 11.91
C LEU A 295 -2.51 -12.97 12.17
N GLY A 296 -1.21 -12.95 12.47
CA GLY A 296 -0.41 -14.12 12.81
C GLY A 296 -0.11 -15.00 11.60
N ASP A 297 0.18 -14.38 10.45
CA ASP A 297 0.43 -15.06 9.17
C ASP A 297 1.76 -15.81 9.20
N GLY A 298 2.83 -15.10 9.56
CA GLY A 298 4.20 -15.63 9.54
C GLY A 298 5.21 -14.55 9.15
N LEU A 299 6.39 -15.00 8.72
CA LEU A 299 7.44 -14.11 8.23
C LEU A 299 7.80 -14.47 6.80
N PHE A 300 7.79 -13.46 5.94
CA PHE A 300 8.29 -13.55 4.58
C PHE A 300 9.81 -13.88 4.55
N PRO A 301 10.31 -14.71 3.63
CA PRO A 301 11.74 -15.04 3.51
C PRO A 301 12.55 -13.89 2.87
N LEU A 302 12.59 -12.74 3.55
CA LEU A 302 13.07 -11.47 3.01
C LEU A 302 14.49 -11.55 2.45
N HIS A 303 15.45 -12.01 3.27
CA HIS A 303 16.85 -12.08 2.85
C HIS A 303 17.01 -12.95 1.60
N ASP A 304 16.43 -14.14 1.60
CA ASP A 304 16.59 -15.09 0.51
C ASP A 304 15.94 -14.57 -0.77
N TYR A 305 14.75 -13.98 -0.67
CA TYR A 305 14.06 -13.36 -1.80
C TYR A 305 14.86 -12.19 -2.39
N VAL A 306 15.32 -11.27 -1.54
CA VAL A 306 16.10 -10.10 -1.94
C VAL A 306 17.47 -10.49 -2.51
N SER A 307 18.15 -11.49 -1.94
CA SER A 307 19.43 -12.03 -2.43
C SER A 307 19.34 -12.61 -3.83
N ARG A 308 18.14 -13.00 -4.25
CA ARG A 308 17.83 -13.58 -5.57
C ARG A 308 17.32 -12.53 -6.57
N GLY A 309 17.37 -11.24 -6.21
CA GLY A 309 16.93 -10.13 -7.05
C GLY A 309 15.45 -9.78 -6.94
N GLY A 310 14.76 -10.31 -5.93
CA GLY A 310 13.34 -10.03 -5.71
C GLY A 310 13.07 -8.56 -5.40
N ARG A 311 11.90 -8.08 -5.84
CA ARG A 311 11.41 -6.72 -5.60
C ARG A 311 10.33 -6.73 -4.53
N ILE A 312 10.38 -5.75 -3.63
CA ILE A 312 9.43 -5.63 -2.52
C ILE A 312 8.77 -4.26 -2.52
N ALA A 313 7.54 -4.21 -2.04
CA ALA A 313 6.86 -2.98 -1.65
C ALA A 313 6.26 -3.17 -0.25
N ILE A 314 5.77 -2.09 0.35
CA ILE A 314 5.08 -2.13 1.65
C ILE A 314 3.63 -1.67 1.51
N GLY A 315 2.74 -2.29 2.27
CA GLY A 315 1.35 -1.87 2.38
C GLY A 315 0.88 -1.85 3.84
N SER A 316 -0.05 -0.99 4.19
CA SER A 316 -0.65 -0.97 5.53
C SER A 316 -1.89 -1.86 5.68
N ASP A 317 -2.42 -2.36 4.56
CA ASP A 317 -3.45 -3.40 4.50
C ASP A 317 -4.68 -3.14 5.39
N SER A 318 -4.76 -3.80 6.56
CA SER A 318 -5.88 -3.66 7.51
C SER A 318 -5.86 -2.37 8.32
N HIS A 319 -4.79 -1.58 8.16
CA HIS A 319 -4.58 -0.28 8.79
C HIS A 319 -4.50 -0.34 10.32
N ILE A 320 -4.04 -1.48 10.86
CA ILE A 320 -3.70 -1.58 12.28
C ILE A 320 -2.52 -0.65 12.64
N SER A 321 -1.60 -0.46 11.70
CA SER A 321 -0.66 0.66 11.67
C SER A 321 -0.74 1.38 10.32
N ILE A 322 -0.59 2.70 10.33
CA ILE A 322 -0.37 3.51 9.12
C ILE A 322 0.94 4.27 9.33
N ASN A 323 2.06 3.60 9.05
CA ASN A 323 3.38 4.19 9.16
C ASN A 323 4.39 3.42 8.29
N PRO A 324 4.90 4.02 7.18
CA PRO A 324 5.83 3.32 6.30
C PRO A 324 7.11 2.88 7.03
N PHE A 325 7.61 3.68 7.98
CA PHE A 325 8.85 3.37 8.69
C PHE A 325 8.65 2.28 9.74
N GLU A 326 7.45 2.13 10.29
CA GLU A 326 7.11 0.97 11.12
C GLU A 326 7.07 -0.31 10.29
N GLU A 327 6.48 -0.28 9.09
CA GLU A 327 6.49 -1.44 8.18
C GLU A 327 7.93 -1.84 7.84
N LEU A 328 8.77 -0.90 7.40
CA LEU A 328 10.17 -1.18 7.08
C LEU A 328 10.95 -1.72 8.30
N ARG A 329 10.69 -1.15 9.49
CA ARG A 329 11.32 -1.60 10.74
C ARG A 329 10.96 -3.03 11.06
N TRP A 330 9.68 -3.39 11.02
CA TRP A 330 9.21 -4.73 11.35
C TRP A 330 9.56 -5.76 10.29
N LEU A 331 9.62 -5.35 9.02
CA LEU A 331 10.14 -6.17 7.94
C LEU A 331 11.57 -6.66 8.23
N GLU A 332 12.44 -5.78 8.71
CA GLU A 332 13.80 -6.14 9.14
C GLU A 332 13.82 -6.85 10.51
N TYR A 333 13.08 -6.35 11.51
CA TYR A 333 13.13 -6.89 12.88
C TYR A 333 12.62 -8.33 12.96
N GLY A 334 11.59 -8.69 12.19
CA GLY A 334 11.12 -10.08 12.10
C GLY A 334 12.25 -11.03 11.68
N GLN A 335 13.06 -10.64 10.69
CA GLN A 335 14.20 -11.44 10.23
C GLN A 335 15.30 -11.50 11.29
N ARG A 336 15.59 -10.40 12.00
CA ARG A 336 16.58 -10.38 13.09
C ARG A 336 16.20 -11.32 14.22
N LEU A 337 14.91 -11.36 14.58
CA LEU A 337 14.40 -12.22 15.64
C LEU A 337 14.56 -13.71 15.31
N VAL A 338 14.32 -14.11 14.05
CA VAL A 338 14.45 -15.52 13.65
C VAL A 338 15.91 -15.92 13.40
N SER A 339 16.69 -15.05 12.76
CA SER A 339 18.08 -15.36 12.37
C SER A 339 19.12 -15.10 13.48
N HIS A 340 18.71 -14.46 14.58
CA HIS A 340 19.61 -13.93 15.62
C HIS A 340 20.76 -13.07 15.06
N SER A 341 20.53 -12.42 13.93
CA SER A 341 21.50 -11.60 13.20
C SER A 341 21.00 -10.17 13.05
N ARG A 342 21.90 -9.23 12.75
CA ARG A 342 21.57 -7.81 12.50
C ARG A 342 21.86 -7.47 11.05
N ASN A 343 21.17 -6.45 10.54
CA ASN A 343 21.36 -5.90 9.19
C ASN A 343 21.06 -6.94 8.10
N VAL A 344 19.91 -7.60 8.20
CA VAL A 344 19.58 -8.81 7.44
C VAL A 344 19.28 -8.49 5.98
N VAL A 345 18.51 -7.45 5.67
CA VAL A 345 18.19 -7.15 4.26
C VAL A 345 19.40 -6.64 3.45
N SER A 346 20.45 -6.15 4.13
CA SER A 346 21.59 -5.51 3.48
C SER A 346 22.55 -6.55 2.91
N LEU A 347 22.56 -6.69 1.58
CA LEU A 347 23.37 -7.68 0.88
C LEU A 347 24.82 -7.23 0.62
N ARG A 348 25.14 -5.98 0.97
CA ARG A 348 26.42 -5.32 0.69
C ARG A 348 26.80 -4.43 1.87
N ASN A 349 27.95 -3.77 1.78
CA ASN A 349 28.32 -2.77 2.78
C ASN A 349 27.49 -1.48 2.59
N SER A 350 26.23 -1.52 3.05
CA SER A 350 25.27 -0.39 2.98
C SER A 350 24.41 -0.26 4.25
N HIS A 351 23.88 0.94 4.44
CA HIS A 351 22.90 1.26 5.48
C HIS A 351 21.55 0.61 5.20
N VAL A 352 20.98 -0.03 6.23
CA VAL A 352 19.82 -0.92 6.11
C VAL A 352 18.54 -0.13 5.82
N GLY A 353 18.33 1.00 6.50
CA GLY A 353 17.20 1.87 6.30
C GLY A 353 17.21 2.48 4.90
N SER A 354 18.38 2.85 4.40
CA SER A 354 18.56 3.34 3.03
C SER A 354 18.20 2.27 1.98
N GLU A 355 18.60 1.01 2.20
CA GLU A 355 18.27 -0.09 1.30
C GLU A 355 16.77 -0.45 1.34
N LEU A 356 16.17 -0.52 2.53
CA LEU A 356 14.73 -0.78 2.70
C LEU A 356 13.89 0.31 2.03
N PHE A 357 14.22 1.58 2.27
CA PHE A 357 13.51 2.72 1.71
C PHE A 357 13.60 2.72 0.18
N ALA A 358 14.80 2.53 -0.40
CA ALA A 358 14.98 2.51 -1.84
C ALA A 358 14.19 1.36 -2.51
N ARG A 359 14.20 0.16 -1.91
CA ARG A 359 13.44 -0.99 -2.42
C ARG A 359 11.94 -0.75 -2.36
N ALA A 360 11.43 -0.25 -1.23
CA ALA A 360 10.01 0.05 -1.07
C ALA A 360 9.54 1.19 -1.99
N LEU A 361 10.37 2.20 -2.23
CA LEU A 361 10.10 3.29 -3.17
C LEU A 361 9.97 2.74 -4.60
N GLU A 362 10.94 1.95 -5.05
CA GLU A 362 10.92 1.34 -6.39
C GLU A 362 9.74 0.37 -6.55
N GLY A 363 9.57 -0.60 -5.64
CA GLY A 363 8.50 -1.57 -5.71
C GLY A 363 7.11 -0.94 -5.60
N GLY A 364 6.97 0.11 -4.79
CA GLY A 364 5.74 0.88 -4.66
C GLY A 364 5.33 1.58 -5.96
N ALA A 365 6.30 2.09 -6.73
CA ALA A 365 6.02 2.67 -8.05
C ALA A 365 5.48 1.62 -9.03
N TYR A 366 6.11 0.44 -9.10
CA TYR A 366 5.60 -0.68 -9.91
C TYR A 366 4.20 -1.12 -9.48
N ALA A 367 3.98 -1.28 -8.16
CA ALA A 367 2.70 -1.72 -7.62
C ALA A 367 1.56 -0.72 -7.86
N SER A 368 1.87 0.57 -8.00
CA SER A 368 0.88 1.63 -8.27
C SER A 368 0.85 2.07 -9.74
N GLY A 369 1.59 1.42 -10.63
CA GLY A 369 1.65 1.79 -12.05
C GLY A 369 2.24 3.18 -12.29
N GLN A 370 3.09 3.68 -11.39
CA GLN A 370 3.76 4.97 -11.55
C GLN A 370 4.96 4.84 -12.50
N ALA A 371 5.04 5.74 -13.48
CA ALA A 371 6.10 5.72 -14.49
C ALA A 371 7.47 6.21 -13.98
N ALA A 372 7.48 7.03 -12.93
CA ALA A 372 8.70 7.64 -12.36
C ALA A 372 8.92 7.19 -10.93
N VAL A 373 10.18 7.11 -10.51
CA VAL A 373 10.58 6.66 -9.16
C VAL A 373 11.37 7.77 -8.47
N GLY A 374 10.81 8.29 -7.38
CA GLY A 374 11.47 9.30 -6.56
C GLY A 374 11.36 10.73 -7.13
N ILE A 375 12.38 11.56 -6.86
CA ILE A 375 12.41 12.98 -7.21
C ILE A 375 13.30 13.20 -8.43
N GLU A 376 12.70 13.31 -9.60
CA GLU A 376 13.40 13.58 -10.86
C GLU A 376 12.58 14.50 -11.78
N GLU A 377 13.24 15.10 -12.76
CA GLU A 377 12.55 15.91 -13.76
C GLU A 377 11.52 15.07 -14.54
N GLY A 378 10.31 15.58 -14.69
CA GLY A 378 9.16 14.91 -15.28
C GLY A 378 8.29 14.14 -14.28
N ALA A 379 8.83 13.77 -13.11
CA ALA A 379 8.07 13.05 -12.08
C ALA A 379 6.99 13.94 -11.44
N PRO A 380 5.89 13.36 -10.93
CA PRO A 380 4.97 14.07 -10.05
C PRO A 380 5.70 14.67 -8.84
N ALA A 381 5.31 15.88 -8.43
CA ALA A 381 5.87 16.53 -7.25
C ALA A 381 5.23 15.96 -5.97
N ASP A 382 5.67 14.74 -5.60
CA ASP A 382 5.21 13.99 -4.44
C ASP A 382 6.36 13.94 -3.39
N LEU A 383 6.38 14.92 -2.49
CA LEU A 383 7.54 15.25 -1.64
C LEU A 383 7.18 15.14 -0.15
N VAL A 384 8.12 14.66 0.67
CA VAL A 384 8.03 14.68 2.14
C VAL A 384 9.17 15.54 2.69
N VAL A 385 8.82 16.59 3.43
CA VAL A 385 9.76 17.51 4.08
C VAL A 385 9.91 17.13 5.54
N LEU A 386 11.16 16.94 5.97
CA LEU A 386 11.55 16.56 7.31
C LEU A 386 12.20 17.73 8.05
N SER A 387 11.88 17.89 9.34
CA SER A 387 12.60 18.77 10.27
C SER A 387 14.04 18.26 10.42
N ASP A 388 15.00 19.03 9.91
CA ASP A 388 16.41 18.67 9.91
C ASP A 388 17.09 18.91 11.28
N ASP A 389 16.43 19.69 12.15
CA ASP A 389 16.85 19.97 13.52
C ASP A 389 16.22 19.02 14.56
N ASP A 390 15.38 18.06 14.12
CA ASP A 390 14.81 17.07 15.01
C ASP A 390 15.91 16.20 15.67
N PRO A 391 15.86 15.97 16.99
CA PRO A 391 16.82 15.14 17.70
C PRO A 391 16.99 13.72 17.14
N MET A 392 15.99 13.17 16.44
CA MET A 392 16.06 11.88 15.75
C MET A 392 17.16 11.87 14.68
N LEU A 393 17.39 12.99 14.01
CA LEU A 393 18.39 13.10 12.93
C LEU A 393 19.76 13.57 13.45
N ALA A 394 19.87 13.93 14.72
CA ALA A 394 21.11 14.45 15.30
C ALA A 394 22.26 13.43 15.20
N GLY A 395 23.37 13.85 14.59
CA GLY A 395 24.57 13.02 14.40
C GLY A 395 24.50 12.05 13.21
N HIS A 396 23.38 12.01 12.47
CA HIS A 396 23.26 11.24 11.24
C HIS A 396 23.73 12.04 10.02
N GLY A 397 24.70 11.50 9.29
CA GLY A 397 25.05 11.97 7.94
C GLY A 397 24.18 11.32 6.87
N ASP A 398 24.39 11.72 5.62
CA ASP A 398 23.63 11.32 4.43
C ASP A 398 23.37 9.81 4.35
N GLU A 399 24.41 9.00 4.51
CA GLU A 399 24.29 7.54 4.36
C GLU A 399 23.37 6.90 5.43
N SER A 400 23.34 7.47 6.63
CA SER A 400 22.69 6.91 7.83
C SER A 400 21.37 7.59 8.20
N ARG A 401 20.98 8.65 7.50
CA ARG A 401 19.79 9.45 7.83
C ARG A 401 18.50 8.64 7.73
N LEU A 402 18.40 7.78 6.73
CA LEU A 402 17.25 6.87 6.58
C LEU A 402 17.26 5.77 7.65
N ASP A 403 18.43 5.38 8.19
CA ASP A 403 18.45 4.45 9.33
C ASP A 403 17.77 5.09 10.55
N ALA A 404 17.96 6.39 10.78
CA ALA A 404 17.30 7.10 11.87
C ALA A 404 15.78 7.06 11.73
N LEU A 405 15.27 7.40 10.54
CA LEU A 405 13.83 7.38 10.27
C LEU A 405 13.24 5.98 10.42
N VAL A 406 13.92 4.96 9.88
CA VAL A 406 13.45 3.58 9.96
C VAL A 406 13.55 3.04 11.39
N PHE A 407 14.64 3.26 12.12
CA PHE A 407 14.93 2.52 13.37
C PHE A 407 14.80 3.32 14.67
N SER A 408 14.71 4.66 14.65
CA SER A 408 14.86 5.49 15.85
C SER A 408 13.58 6.12 16.42
N GLY A 409 12.40 5.78 15.92
CA GLY A 409 11.14 5.97 16.68
C GLY A 409 10.09 6.91 16.06
N TYR A 410 9.14 7.34 16.90
CA TYR A 410 7.92 8.12 16.59
C TYR A 410 7.76 9.21 17.68
N PRO A 411 7.22 10.43 17.36
CA PRO A 411 6.72 10.85 16.06
C PRO A 411 7.83 11.02 15.02
N LEU A 412 7.48 10.82 13.75
CA LEU A 412 8.39 11.10 12.63
C LEU A 412 8.55 12.61 12.49
N PRO A 413 9.74 13.11 12.10
CA PRO A 413 9.98 14.55 11.99
C PRO A 413 9.39 15.14 10.70
N ILE A 414 8.17 14.76 10.30
CA ILE A 414 7.53 15.25 9.08
C ILE A 414 6.91 16.63 9.32
N GLU A 415 7.35 17.62 8.56
CA GLU A 415 6.82 18.99 8.61
C GLU A 415 5.76 19.24 7.53
N ARG A 416 6.07 18.86 6.28
CA ARG A 416 5.17 19.09 5.14
C ARG A 416 5.15 17.88 4.22
N VAL A 417 4.02 17.65 3.56
CA VAL A 417 3.88 16.63 2.53
C VAL A 417 3.14 17.23 1.35
N MET A 418 3.74 17.07 0.17
CA MET A 418 3.21 17.53 -1.11
C MET A 418 2.76 16.34 -1.95
N VAL A 419 1.62 16.46 -2.62
CA VAL A 419 1.20 15.53 -3.68
C VAL A 419 0.78 16.34 -4.90
N GLY A 420 1.35 16.01 -6.06
CA GLY A 420 1.06 16.70 -7.32
C GLY A 420 1.19 18.22 -7.23
N GLY A 421 2.19 18.73 -6.50
CA GLY A 421 2.42 20.17 -6.33
C GLY A 421 1.58 20.87 -5.25
N HIS A 422 0.74 20.14 -4.50
CA HIS A 422 -0.13 20.68 -3.47
C HIS A 422 0.30 20.23 -2.07
N TRP A 423 0.52 21.18 -1.15
CA TRP A 423 0.81 20.88 0.25
C TRP A 423 -0.42 20.34 0.98
N CYS A 424 -0.45 19.04 1.25
CA CYS A 424 -1.53 18.34 1.97
C CYS A 424 -1.29 18.29 3.49
N VAL A 425 -0.02 18.29 3.91
CA VAL A 425 0.40 18.35 5.32
C VAL A 425 1.24 19.60 5.50
N VAL A 426 0.96 20.36 6.56
CA VAL A 426 1.68 21.57 6.97
C VAL A 426 1.81 21.55 8.49
N GLU A 427 2.99 21.88 9.01
CA GLU A 427 3.31 21.81 10.45
C GLU A 427 2.97 20.43 11.07
N GLY A 428 3.25 19.35 10.32
CA GLY A 428 3.04 17.97 10.74
C GLY A 428 1.56 17.55 10.85
N SER A 429 0.61 18.37 10.38
CA SER A 429 -0.81 18.05 10.37
C SER A 429 -1.41 18.15 8.97
N HIS A 430 -2.27 17.19 8.61
CA HIS A 430 -3.04 17.25 7.38
C HIS A 430 -3.97 18.48 7.39
N VAL A 431 -4.09 19.20 6.27
CA VAL A 431 -4.87 20.46 6.19
C VAL A 431 -6.37 20.29 6.44
N ARG A 432 -6.88 19.06 6.30
CA ARG A 432 -8.28 18.67 6.60
C ARG A 432 -8.43 17.76 7.82
N ARG A 433 -7.43 17.69 8.69
CA ARG A 433 -7.36 16.76 9.84
C ARG A 433 -8.62 16.80 10.71
N ASP A 434 -9.07 17.99 11.11
CA ASP A 434 -10.19 18.11 12.05
C ASP A 434 -11.51 17.65 11.42
N HIS A 435 -11.79 18.08 10.19
CA HIS A 435 -12.96 17.64 9.45
C HIS A 435 -12.99 16.11 9.25
N ALA A 436 -11.88 15.50 8.84
CA ALA A 436 -11.80 14.05 8.65
C ALA A 436 -12.05 13.29 9.97
N ARG A 437 -11.51 13.79 11.09
CA ARG A 437 -11.67 13.18 12.41
C ARG A 437 -13.10 13.25 12.93
N GLU A 438 -13.74 14.41 12.78
CA GLU A 438 -15.13 14.61 13.21
C GLU A 438 -16.07 13.67 12.45
N GLU A 439 -15.92 13.58 11.13
CA GLU A 439 -16.76 12.72 10.29
C GLU A 439 -16.50 11.23 10.56
N PHE A 440 -15.23 10.84 10.74
CA PHE A 440 -14.86 9.48 11.11
C PHE A 440 -15.43 9.08 12.47
N ALA A 441 -15.30 9.93 13.49
CA ALA A 441 -15.84 9.67 14.82
C ALA A 441 -17.36 9.51 14.81
N ALA A 442 -18.07 10.38 14.09
CA ALA A 442 -19.53 10.27 13.91
C ALA A 442 -19.92 8.98 13.16
N THR A 443 -19.12 8.57 12.18
CA THR A 443 -19.32 7.33 11.42
C THR A 443 -19.13 6.09 12.30
N LEU A 444 -18.04 6.02 13.09
CA LEU A 444 -17.83 4.94 14.06
C LEU A 444 -18.92 4.94 15.14
N GLU A 445 -19.34 6.14 15.57
CA GLU A 445 -20.63 6.46 16.19
C GLU A 445 -21.78 5.54 15.75
N ALA A 446 -22.20 5.79 14.51
CA ALA A 446 -23.32 5.13 13.88
C ALA A 446 -23.10 3.62 13.70
N LEU A 447 -21.88 3.23 13.30
CA LEU A 447 -21.48 1.82 13.16
C LEU A 447 -21.32 1.11 14.53
N GLY A 448 -21.21 1.82 15.65
CA GLY A 448 -21.20 1.22 16.98
C GLY A 448 -22.60 1.06 17.56
N ARG A 449 -23.52 1.99 17.28
CA ARG A 449 -24.91 1.93 17.79
C ARG A 449 -25.78 0.85 17.15
N ALA A 450 -25.37 0.34 15.99
CA ALA A 450 -26.09 -0.70 15.26
C ALA A 450 -25.58 -2.14 15.54
N SER A 451 -24.81 -2.36 16.63
CA SER A 451 -24.28 -3.68 17.04
C SER A 451 -24.96 -4.22 18.30
#